data_AF-A0A7W0VK86-F1
#
_entry.id   AF-A0A7W0VK86-F1
#
_cell.length_a   1.000
_cell.length_b   1.000
_cell.length_c   1.000
_cell.angle_alpha   90.00
_cell.angle_beta   90.00
_cell.angle_gamma   90.00
#
_symmetry.space_group_name_H-M   'P 1'
#
loop_
_entity.id
_entity.type
_entity.pdbx_description
1 polymer ?
#
loop_
_entity_poly.entity_id
_entity_poly.type
_entity_poly.pdbx_seq_one_letter_code
_entity_poly.pdbx_strand_id
1 'polypeptide(L)'
;MIRRHVLAALATGIEASDEEAGRQSLRRIDWVLRGFARRRLERALIDAALAVTDVFDEDGPRAPTSGDGTSPEAVRHVQQVAALMIAKVPIDEVRDRERVAAAYRTLPPARGSLLPLATIASGALVLALTTTLALYVWTRPDAPKRAYARPMPPPAVGAFKDGGVPLADPAIAELFIEQLTALVIESDRDRQNGGLDKDRKAHSIALIGAPAIATHGPALVKAWAEMLAMLDRWVHVPASSREFRDIAREFRHKVRAVSDQLAAAGIGYYLEGDVLTRSTGAANALIYTYRVEEVAFVTAGTQPRRVLSLRRLDRLNMTHTLLGMQSAELGDPVLLLDQIDEHVATHVLPVLAPDAPYELADETYQRHEGAAIAKIAGDAVRRELAAAFGPDATRAHQIAALLAERALLVEEWRAIMDRKNWRLARTDNLFLPANLIESLEGDVPAYQRRRATEIEEKLAELEAPRIASRCHQLVAATIRRHEAQHGLDEDREEPLRYPKLLEAHLGDATDDDGEPRRSVESARAELSAYTSQLANDLVTPQLSLWNVARFAFNDRQWGTSESYAAILIVEGLARQLKLDSPGPVIHDRQIDRVRLASLMERLAKTDGPTLRTAARGLWRELYGEDIVLIVDR
;
A
#
# COMPACT_ATOMS: atom_id res chain seq x y z
N MET A 1 -17.51 -1.00 -31.64
CA MET A 1 -17.13 0.43 -31.74
C MET A 1 -15.61 0.62 -31.94
N ILE A 2 -14.76 0.13 -31.04
CA ILE A 2 -13.28 0.27 -31.13
C ILE A 2 -12.71 -0.20 -32.49
N ARG A 3 -13.12 -1.39 -32.98
CA ARG A 3 -12.73 -1.92 -34.29
C ARG A 3 -12.93 -0.91 -35.44
N ARG A 4 -14.06 -0.18 -35.44
CA ARG A 4 -14.38 0.81 -36.47
C ARG A 4 -13.49 2.05 -36.39
N HIS A 5 -13.14 2.51 -35.19
CA HIS A 5 -12.20 3.63 -35.01
C HIS A 5 -10.77 3.25 -35.40
N VAL A 6 -10.33 2.04 -35.07
CA VAL A 6 -9.01 1.52 -35.48
C VAL A 6 -8.93 1.40 -37.00
N LEU A 7 -9.96 0.86 -37.66
CA LEU A 7 -10.02 0.79 -39.13
C LEU A 7 -10.02 2.19 -39.78
N ALA A 8 -10.75 3.16 -39.21
CA ALA A 8 -10.73 4.54 -39.69
C ALA A 8 -9.35 5.18 -39.55
N ALA A 9 -8.65 4.93 -38.44
CA ALA A 9 -7.31 5.43 -38.21
C ALA A 9 -6.27 4.81 -39.16
N LEU A 10 -6.35 3.50 -39.40
CA LEU A 10 -5.53 2.82 -40.39
C LEU A 10 -5.79 3.38 -41.80
N ALA A 11 -7.05 3.65 -42.16
CA ALA A 11 -7.37 4.28 -43.44
C ALA A 11 -6.73 5.66 -43.59
N THR A 12 -6.77 6.51 -42.55
CA THR A 12 -6.07 7.81 -42.55
C THR A 12 -4.56 7.65 -42.72
N GLY A 13 -3.96 6.67 -42.02
CA GLY A 13 -2.54 6.37 -42.16
C GLY A 13 -2.16 5.90 -43.57
N ILE A 14 -2.96 5.02 -44.17
CA ILE A 14 -2.74 4.47 -45.52
C ILE A 14 -2.82 5.57 -46.59
N GLU A 15 -3.80 6.46 -46.48
CA GLU A 15 -3.95 7.61 -47.39
C GLU A 15 -2.76 8.56 -47.31
N ALA A 16 -2.28 8.85 -46.09
CA ALA A 16 -1.12 9.71 -45.84
C ALA A 16 0.23 9.00 -46.11
N SER A 17 0.22 7.66 -46.17
CA SER A 17 1.44 6.82 -46.15
C SER A 17 2.34 7.14 -44.95
N ASP A 18 1.71 7.40 -43.81
CA ASP A 18 2.34 7.83 -42.56
C ASP A 18 1.62 7.16 -41.37
N GLU A 19 2.38 6.47 -40.54
CA GLU A 19 1.86 5.84 -39.32
C GLU A 19 1.38 6.86 -38.30
N GLU A 20 2.08 7.99 -38.20
CA GLU A 20 1.78 9.01 -37.22
C GLU A 20 0.46 9.72 -37.54
N ALA A 21 0.13 9.91 -38.83
CA ALA A 21 -1.19 10.38 -39.25
C ALA A 21 -2.33 9.48 -38.72
N GLY A 22 -2.15 8.16 -38.75
CA GLY A 22 -3.06 7.20 -38.16
C GLY A 22 -3.20 7.38 -36.65
N ARG A 23 -2.08 7.47 -35.91
CA ARG A 23 -2.07 7.72 -34.46
C ARG A 23 -2.73 9.05 -34.09
N GLN A 24 -2.47 10.10 -34.85
CA GLN A 24 -3.04 11.43 -34.64
C GLN A 24 -4.56 11.45 -34.89
N SER A 25 -5.06 10.70 -35.87
CA SER A 25 -6.50 10.62 -36.12
C SER A 25 -7.29 10.08 -34.91
N LEU A 26 -6.69 9.18 -34.11
CA LEU A 26 -7.30 8.66 -32.88
C LEU A 26 -7.43 9.72 -31.79
N ARG A 27 -6.71 10.85 -31.87
CA ARG A 27 -6.88 11.96 -30.91
C ARG A 27 -8.27 12.61 -31.03
N ARG A 28 -8.91 12.50 -32.20
CA ARG A 28 -10.24 13.06 -32.46
C ARG A 28 -11.39 12.17 -32.00
N ILE A 29 -11.11 10.94 -31.53
CA ILE A 29 -12.14 10.04 -31.02
C ILE A 29 -12.44 10.34 -29.54
N ASP A 30 -13.61 9.87 -29.12
CA ASP A 30 -14.07 9.87 -27.73
C ASP A 30 -12.95 9.39 -26.78
N TRP A 31 -12.64 10.20 -25.78
CA TRP A 31 -11.51 9.99 -24.87
C TRP A 31 -11.61 8.64 -24.13
N VAL A 32 -12.83 8.15 -23.87
CA VAL A 32 -13.07 6.85 -23.20
C VAL A 32 -12.57 5.69 -24.06
N LEU A 33 -12.73 5.79 -25.37
CA LEU A 33 -12.36 4.74 -26.33
C LEU A 33 -10.92 4.88 -26.82
N ARG A 34 -10.31 6.06 -26.64
CA ARG A 34 -8.98 6.42 -27.15
C ARG A 34 -7.88 5.46 -26.70
N GLY A 35 -7.82 5.14 -25.42
CA GLY A 35 -6.78 4.25 -24.88
C GLY A 35 -6.86 2.83 -25.45
N PHE A 36 -8.07 2.28 -25.55
CA PHE A 36 -8.29 0.94 -26.12
C PHE A 36 -8.06 0.91 -27.63
N ALA A 37 -8.49 1.94 -28.35
CA ALA A 37 -8.25 2.07 -29.78
C ALA A 37 -6.75 2.21 -30.09
N ARG A 38 -6.01 3.02 -29.31
CA ARG A 38 -4.55 3.16 -29.46
C ARG A 38 -3.85 1.83 -29.22
N ARG A 39 -4.08 1.16 -28.09
CA ARG A 39 -3.45 -0.14 -27.79
C ARG A 39 -3.75 -1.19 -28.86
N ARG A 40 -4.98 -1.21 -29.38
CA ARG A 40 -5.38 -2.14 -30.44
C ARG A 40 -4.73 -1.79 -31.79
N LEU A 41 -4.55 -0.50 -32.10
CA LEU A 41 -3.84 -0.05 -33.29
C LEU A 41 -2.37 -0.46 -33.23
N GLU A 42 -1.66 -0.14 -32.13
CA GLU A 42 -0.25 -0.48 -31.95
C GLU A 42 -0.01 -1.98 -32.07
N ARG A 43 -0.83 -2.80 -31.40
CA ARG A 43 -0.72 -4.26 -31.50
C ARG A 43 -0.92 -4.75 -32.93
N ALA A 44 -1.92 -4.23 -33.63
CA ALA A 44 -2.17 -4.63 -35.01
C ALA A 44 -1.04 -4.25 -35.97
N LEU A 45 -0.38 -3.12 -35.74
CA LEU A 45 0.77 -2.67 -36.53
C LEU A 45 2.01 -3.53 -36.25
N ILE A 46 2.24 -3.90 -34.98
CA ILE A 46 3.31 -4.85 -34.60
C ILE A 46 3.05 -6.22 -35.23
N ASP A 47 1.86 -6.78 -35.06
CA ASP A 47 1.51 -8.11 -35.60
C ASP A 47 1.62 -8.12 -37.13
N ALA A 48 1.20 -7.04 -37.81
CA ALA A 48 1.33 -6.90 -39.25
C ALA A 48 2.79 -6.75 -39.70
N ALA A 49 3.60 -5.98 -38.96
CA ALA A 49 5.02 -5.84 -39.23
C ALA A 49 5.75 -7.18 -39.09
N LEU A 50 5.49 -7.92 -38.00
CA LEU A 50 6.03 -9.27 -37.79
C LEU A 50 5.60 -10.22 -38.91
N ALA A 51 4.30 -10.25 -39.28
CA ALA A 51 3.81 -11.10 -40.36
C ALA A 51 4.45 -10.80 -41.73
N VAL A 52 4.83 -9.54 -41.97
CA VAL A 52 5.56 -9.13 -43.19
C VAL A 52 7.05 -9.52 -43.11
N THR A 53 7.62 -9.62 -41.90
CA THR A 53 9.07 -9.82 -41.66
C THR A 53 9.46 -11.29 -41.40
N ASP A 54 8.67 -12.06 -40.65
CA ASP A 54 8.96 -13.44 -40.15
C ASP A 54 9.08 -14.53 -41.22
N VAL A 55 9.03 -14.20 -42.51
CA VAL A 55 9.22 -15.17 -43.60
C VAL A 55 10.61 -14.98 -44.26
N PHE A 56 11.46 -14.10 -43.73
CA PHE A 56 12.87 -13.94 -44.14
C PHE A 56 13.83 -14.62 -43.16
N ASP A 57 13.76 -15.94 -43.10
CA ASP A 57 14.89 -16.82 -42.86
C ASP A 57 14.72 -17.90 -43.93
N GLU A 58 15.47 -17.88 -45.04
CA GLU A 58 16.68 -18.70 -45.09
C GLU A 58 17.84 -18.16 -45.96
N ASP A 59 17.72 -17.11 -46.80
CA ASP A 59 18.88 -16.67 -47.63
C ASP A 59 18.81 -15.22 -48.22
N GLY A 60 18.09 -14.27 -47.59
CA GLY A 60 17.88 -12.91 -48.12
C GLY A 60 18.54 -11.76 -47.33
N PRO A 61 18.88 -10.61 -47.97
CA PRO A 61 19.58 -9.51 -47.31
C PRO A 61 18.76 -8.89 -46.15
N ARG A 62 19.46 -8.57 -45.05
CA ARG A 62 18.92 -8.05 -43.78
C ARG A 62 17.90 -6.93 -43.97
N ALA A 63 16.80 -7.02 -43.23
CA ALA A 63 15.78 -5.98 -43.13
C ALA A 63 16.40 -4.64 -42.69
N PRO A 64 15.93 -3.50 -43.25
CA PRO A 64 16.40 -2.18 -42.84
C PRO A 64 16.02 -1.94 -41.38
N THR A 65 17.03 -1.72 -40.54
CA THR A 65 16.85 -1.27 -39.15
C THR A 65 16.22 0.13 -39.14
N SER A 66 15.43 0.41 -38.12
CA SER A 66 14.52 1.54 -37.88
C SER A 66 15.10 2.97 -37.92
N GLY A 67 16.27 3.18 -38.52
CA GLY A 67 16.92 4.49 -38.71
C GLY A 67 17.08 4.94 -40.16
N ASP A 68 16.92 4.06 -41.16
CA ASP A 68 16.97 4.41 -42.58
C ASP A 68 15.55 4.53 -43.14
N GLY A 69 15.24 5.65 -43.79
CA GLY A 69 13.90 6.05 -44.20
C GLY A 69 13.06 4.92 -44.78
N THR A 70 12.17 4.37 -43.95
CA THR A 70 11.20 3.35 -44.37
C THR A 70 10.41 3.92 -45.55
N SER A 71 10.44 3.24 -46.70
CA SER A 71 9.76 3.77 -47.87
C SER A 71 8.26 3.96 -47.56
N PRO A 72 7.62 5.07 -47.99
CA PRO A 72 6.21 5.31 -47.74
C PRO A 72 5.31 4.14 -48.20
N GLU A 73 5.75 3.37 -49.21
CA GLU A 73 5.07 2.17 -49.68
C GLU A 73 5.14 1.00 -48.70
N ALA A 74 6.26 0.80 -48.00
CA ALA A 74 6.40 -0.24 -46.99
C ALA A 74 5.50 0.05 -45.77
N VAL A 75 5.46 1.31 -45.33
CA VAL A 75 4.55 1.77 -44.26
C VAL A 75 3.10 1.53 -44.67
N ARG A 76 2.72 1.95 -45.88
CA ARG A 76 1.37 1.76 -46.43
C ARG A 76 0.98 0.28 -46.47
N HIS A 77 1.89 -0.60 -46.87
CA HIS A 77 1.65 -2.03 -46.95
C HIS A 77 1.38 -2.66 -45.57
N VAL A 78 2.22 -2.37 -44.57
CA VAL A 78 2.01 -2.85 -43.18
C VAL A 78 0.66 -2.40 -42.63
N GLN A 79 0.28 -1.14 -42.87
CA GLN A 79 -1.02 -0.63 -42.42
C GLN A 79 -2.21 -1.32 -43.12
N GLN A 80 -2.09 -1.67 -44.41
CA GLN A 80 -3.12 -2.43 -45.13
C GLN A 80 -3.28 -3.85 -44.57
N VAL A 81 -2.17 -4.53 -44.25
CA VAL A 81 -2.20 -5.84 -43.58
C VAL A 81 -2.86 -5.73 -42.20
N ALA A 82 -2.47 -4.74 -41.39
CA ALA A 82 -3.08 -4.48 -40.09
C ALA A 82 -4.60 -4.24 -40.20
N ALA A 83 -5.04 -3.50 -41.24
CA ALA A 83 -6.45 -3.23 -41.48
C ALA A 83 -7.23 -4.51 -41.81
N LEU A 84 -6.68 -5.36 -42.68
CA LEU A 84 -7.28 -6.65 -43.04
C LEU A 84 -7.33 -7.62 -41.85
N MET A 85 -6.30 -7.67 -41.01
CA MET A 85 -6.29 -8.45 -39.76
C MET A 85 -7.36 -7.98 -38.78
N ILE A 86 -7.47 -6.66 -38.56
CA ILE A 86 -8.54 -6.08 -37.73
C ILE A 86 -9.91 -6.33 -38.35
N ALA A 87 -10.01 -6.35 -39.68
CA ALA A 87 -11.22 -6.68 -40.42
C ALA A 87 -11.51 -8.19 -40.47
N LYS A 88 -10.60 -9.05 -40.00
CA LYS A 88 -10.68 -10.51 -40.11
C LYS A 88 -10.92 -10.99 -41.56
N VAL A 89 -10.33 -10.31 -42.53
CA VAL A 89 -10.31 -10.75 -43.93
C VAL A 89 -9.08 -11.63 -44.13
N PRO A 90 -9.22 -12.88 -44.62
CA PRO A 90 -8.09 -13.76 -44.85
C PRO A 90 -7.15 -13.18 -45.91
N ILE A 91 -5.84 -13.37 -45.73
CA ILE A 91 -4.79 -12.90 -46.62
C ILE A 91 -3.91 -14.10 -46.93
N ASP A 92 -4.04 -14.68 -48.12
CA ASP A 92 -3.32 -15.91 -48.48
C ASP A 92 -1.83 -15.65 -48.76
N GLU A 93 -1.49 -14.45 -49.23
CA GLU A 93 -0.12 -14.02 -49.50
C GLU A 93 0.12 -12.60 -48.97
N VAL A 94 0.53 -12.49 -47.71
CA VAL A 94 0.75 -11.21 -47.01
C VAL A 94 1.85 -10.34 -47.68
N ARG A 95 2.74 -10.96 -48.47
CA ARG A 95 3.87 -10.29 -49.15
C ARG A 95 3.51 -9.60 -50.46
N ASP A 96 2.46 -10.06 -51.14
CA ASP A 96 2.07 -9.50 -52.42
C ASP A 96 1.36 -8.16 -52.16
N ARG A 97 2.10 -7.07 -52.36
CA ARG A 97 1.61 -5.71 -52.14
C ARG A 97 0.39 -5.40 -53.00
N GLU A 98 0.33 -5.92 -54.22
CA GLU A 98 -0.80 -5.68 -55.13
C GLU A 98 -2.04 -6.43 -54.67
N ARG A 99 -1.90 -7.69 -54.25
CA ARG A 99 -3.00 -8.49 -53.67
C ARG A 99 -3.50 -7.91 -52.36
N VAL A 100 -2.61 -7.52 -51.44
CA VAL A 100 -2.99 -6.87 -50.18
C VAL A 100 -3.71 -5.55 -50.44
N ALA A 101 -3.23 -4.74 -51.38
CA ALA A 101 -3.91 -3.50 -51.77
C ALA A 101 -5.28 -3.76 -52.43
N ALA A 102 -5.41 -4.80 -53.26
CA ALA A 102 -6.68 -5.21 -53.85
C ALA A 102 -7.68 -5.69 -52.79
N ALA A 103 -7.24 -6.53 -51.85
CA ALA A 103 -8.05 -7.00 -50.72
C ALA A 103 -8.48 -5.84 -49.81
N TYR A 104 -7.57 -4.93 -49.48
CA TYR A 104 -7.90 -3.73 -48.69
C TYR A 104 -8.96 -2.86 -49.37
N ARG A 105 -8.89 -2.67 -50.70
CA ARG A 105 -9.89 -1.90 -51.47
C ARG A 105 -11.31 -2.50 -51.43
N THR A 106 -11.44 -3.78 -51.07
CA THR A 106 -12.75 -4.42 -50.90
C THR A 106 -13.39 -4.15 -49.53
N LEU A 107 -12.64 -3.59 -48.57
CA LEU A 107 -13.18 -3.23 -47.27
C LEU A 107 -14.16 -2.06 -47.39
N PRO A 108 -15.30 -2.09 -46.68
CA PRO A 108 -16.20 -0.95 -46.64
C PRO A 108 -15.50 0.26 -46.01
N PRO A 109 -15.73 1.50 -46.52
CA PRO A 109 -15.07 2.68 -46.01
C PRO A 109 -15.40 2.90 -44.53
N ALA A 110 -14.37 2.86 -43.68
CA ALA A 110 -14.51 3.02 -42.25
C ALA A 110 -14.61 4.52 -41.89
N ARG A 111 -15.83 5.05 -41.75
CA ARG A 111 -16.03 6.39 -41.17
C ARG A 111 -16.09 6.31 -39.64
N GLY A 112 -15.22 7.05 -38.95
CA GLY A 112 -15.30 7.23 -37.51
C GLY A 112 -16.62 7.90 -37.11
N SER A 113 -17.25 7.42 -36.03
CA SER A 113 -18.40 8.14 -35.45
C SER A 113 -17.88 9.40 -34.77
N LEU A 114 -18.38 10.58 -35.17
CA LEU A 114 -18.08 11.86 -34.53
C LEU A 114 -19.02 12.17 -33.34
N LEU A 115 -20.09 11.40 -33.17
CA LEU A 115 -21.05 11.60 -32.08
C LEU A 115 -20.51 10.94 -30.79
N PRO A 116 -20.41 11.68 -29.67
CA PRO A 116 -19.88 11.20 -28.39
C PRO A 116 -20.93 10.35 -27.62
N LEU A 117 -21.54 9.38 -28.30
CA LEU A 117 -22.60 8.53 -27.74
C LEU A 117 -22.11 7.70 -26.55
N ALA A 118 -20.83 7.30 -26.55
CA ALA A 118 -20.20 6.61 -25.42
C ALA A 118 -20.02 7.54 -24.22
N THR A 119 -19.62 8.80 -24.42
CA THR A 119 -19.50 9.82 -23.36
C THR A 119 -20.86 10.10 -22.70
N ILE A 120 -21.95 10.24 -23.47
CA ILE A 120 -23.28 10.56 -22.92
C ILE A 120 -23.83 9.39 -22.09
N ALA A 121 -23.74 8.15 -22.60
CA ALA A 121 -24.20 6.97 -21.88
C ALA A 121 -23.32 6.65 -20.65
N SER A 122 -22.01 6.88 -20.74
CA SER A 122 -21.08 6.70 -19.62
C SER A 122 -21.29 7.78 -18.56
N GLY A 123 -21.57 9.03 -18.94
CA GLY A 123 -21.78 10.13 -17.99
C GLY A 123 -22.96 9.89 -17.06
N ALA A 124 -24.10 9.44 -17.57
CA ALA A 124 -25.30 9.16 -16.76
C ALA A 124 -25.14 7.92 -15.86
N LEU A 125 -24.48 6.86 -16.36
CA LEU A 125 -24.25 5.64 -15.60
C LEU A 125 -23.18 5.85 -14.52
N VAL A 126 -22.10 6.59 -14.83
CA VAL A 126 -21.04 6.95 -13.89
C VAL A 126 -21.61 7.83 -12.78
N LEU A 127 -22.40 8.88 -13.07
CA LEU A 127 -22.93 9.75 -12.02
C LEU A 127 -23.80 9.01 -10.98
N ALA A 128 -24.64 8.08 -11.42
CA ALA A 128 -25.53 7.31 -10.55
C ALA A 128 -24.78 6.23 -9.74
N LEU A 129 -23.79 5.55 -10.36
CA LEU A 129 -22.96 4.57 -9.67
C LEU A 129 -21.90 5.22 -8.79
N THR A 130 -21.25 6.31 -9.18
CA THR A 130 -20.21 6.96 -8.37
C THR A 130 -20.81 7.58 -7.13
N THR A 131 -22.01 8.15 -7.16
CA THR A 131 -22.56 8.80 -5.96
C THR A 131 -22.94 7.76 -4.90
N THR A 132 -23.57 6.66 -5.30
CA THR A 132 -24.00 5.60 -4.39
C THR A 132 -22.85 4.66 -3.97
N LEU A 133 -21.95 4.34 -4.90
CA LEU A 133 -20.78 3.50 -4.64
C LEU A 133 -19.66 4.28 -3.94
N ALA A 134 -19.46 5.58 -4.19
CA ALA A 134 -18.47 6.36 -3.44
C ALA A 134 -18.88 6.56 -1.98
N LEU A 135 -20.17 6.70 -1.65
CA LEU A 135 -20.63 6.74 -0.27
C LEU A 135 -20.39 5.39 0.45
N TYR A 136 -20.74 4.26 -0.19
CA TYR A 136 -20.48 2.92 0.37
C TYR A 136 -18.99 2.57 0.42
N VAL A 137 -18.19 3.06 -0.54
CA VAL A 137 -16.74 2.93 -0.60
C VAL A 137 -16.06 4.01 0.26
N TRP A 138 -16.76 4.86 1.02
CA TRP A 138 -16.11 5.81 1.93
C TRP A 138 -16.37 5.53 3.41
N THR A 139 -17.31 4.64 3.77
CA THR A 139 -17.59 4.28 5.16
C THR A 139 -17.18 2.84 5.47
N ARG A 140 -16.22 2.65 6.38
CA ARG A 140 -15.82 1.33 6.90
C ARG A 140 -16.95 0.72 7.76
N PRO A 141 -17.26 -0.58 7.63
CA PRO A 141 -18.18 -1.26 8.54
C PRO A 141 -17.64 -1.28 9.98
N ASP A 142 -18.54 -1.37 10.97
CA ASP A 142 -18.19 -1.38 12.40
C ASP A 142 -17.13 -2.42 12.76
N ALA A 143 -16.34 -2.11 13.79
CA ALA A 143 -15.36 -3.04 14.34
C ALA A 143 -16.02 -4.38 14.78
N PRO A 144 -15.33 -5.52 14.63
CA PRO A 144 -15.88 -6.82 14.98
C PRO A 144 -16.24 -6.89 16.48
N LYS A 145 -17.46 -7.31 16.79
CA LYS A 145 -18.03 -7.40 18.15
C LYS A 145 -17.31 -8.35 19.12
N ARG A 146 -16.32 -9.13 18.64
CA ARG A 146 -15.61 -10.18 19.39
C ARG A 146 -14.14 -9.81 19.61
N ALA A 147 -13.88 -8.63 20.16
CA ALA A 147 -12.53 -8.20 20.53
C ALA A 147 -12.21 -8.57 21.99
N TYR A 148 -11.00 -9.04 22.26
CA TYR A 148 -10.48 -9.13 23.62
C TYR A 148 -9.95 -7.78 24.03
N ALA A 149 -10.57 -7.18 25.04
CA ALA A 149 -10.00 -6.02 25.70
C ALA A 149 -8.91 -6.52 26.66
N ARG A 150 -7.65 -6.23 26.33
CA ARG A 150 -6.54 -6.40 27.26
C ARG A 150 -6.87 -5.63 28.56
N PRO A 151 -6.60 -6.20 29.75
CA PRO A 151 -6.64 -5.43 30.98
C PRO A 151 -5.64 -4.27 30.89
N MET A 152 -6.16 -3.05 30.90
CA MET A 152 -5.37 -1.82 30.89
C MET A 152 -5.50 -1.13 32.26
N PRO A 153 -4.49 -0.34 32.68
CA PRO A 153 -4.63 0.48 33.87
C PRO A 153 -5.81 1.46 33.72
N PRO A 154 -6.39 1.95 34.85
CA PRO A 154 -7.46 2.92 34.78
C PRO A 154 -7.02 4.19 34.03
N PRO A 155 -7.91 4.83 33.26
CA PRO A 155 -7.60 6.08 32.58
C PRO A 155 -7.12 7.18 33.55
N ALA A 156 -6.13 7.97 33.14
CA ALA A 156 -5.54 9.03 33.96
C ALA A 156 -5.22 10.29 33.13
N VAL A 157 -5.41 11.47 33.75
CA VAL A 157 -5.07 12.78 33.14
C VAL A 157 -3.58 12.87 32.81
N GLY A 158 -2.72 12.29 33.65
CA GLY A 158 -1.27 12.31 33.50
C GLY A 158 -0.70 11.33 32.46
N ALA A 159 -1.52 10.55 31.75
CA ALA A 159 -1.04 9.45 30.90
C ALA A 159 -0.04 9.90 29.82
N PHE A 160 -0.21 11.08 29.22
CA PHE A 160 0.73 11.63 28.24
C PHE A 160 2.11 11.97 28.82
N LYS A 161 2.22 12.11 30.14
CA LYS A 161 3.48 12.39 30.85
C LYS A 161 4.08 11.13 31.47
N ASP A 162 3.24 10.32 32.10
CA ASP A 162 3.67 9.23 32.98
C ASP A 162 3.51 7.84 32.33
N GLY A 163 2.81 7.77 31.20
CA GLY A 163 2.41 6.54 30.52
C GLY A 163 1.05 6.03 30.99
N GLY A 164 0.49 5.06 30.28
CA GLY A 164 -0.78 4.41 30.60
C GLY A 164 -1.93 4.81 29.67
N VAL A 165 -3.16 4.81 30.17
CA VAL A 165 -4.36 5.08 29.37
C VAL A 165 -4.81 6.52 29.59
N PRO A 166 -4.92 7.38 28.56
CA PRO A 166 -5.47 8.72 28.70
C PRO A 166 -6.99 8.72 28.93
N LEU A 167 -7.53 9.85 29.40
CA LEU A 167 -8.99 9.99 29.53
C LEU A 167 -9.66 9.92 28.15
N ALA A 168 -10.91 9.48 28.11
CA ALA A 168 -11.73 9.52 26.90
C ALA A 168 -12.98 10.35 27.15
N ASP A 169 -13.36 11.19 26.19
CA ASP A 169 -14.63 11.91 26.17
C ASP A 169 -15.53 11.32 25.06
N PRO A 170 -16.62 10.61 25.41
CA PRO A 170 -17.52 10.01 24.42
C PRO A 170 -18.12 11.01 23.44
N ALA A 171 -18.37 12.26 23.85
CA ALA A 171 -18.96 13.28 22.98
C ALA A 171 -17.97 13.73 21.89
N ILE A 172 -16.67 13.79 22.22
CA ILE A 172 -15.62 14.03 21.22
C ILE A 172 -15.49 12.83 20.27
N ALA A 173 -15.55 11.60 20.78
CA ALA A 173 -15.51 10.41 19.91
C ALA A 173 -16.67 10.42 18.91
N GLU A 174 -17.90 10.66 19.35
CA GLU A 174 -19.07 10.76 18.47
C GLU A 174 -18.91 11.88 17.44
N LEU A 175 -18.42 13.05 17.86
CA LEU A 175 -18.12 14.17 16.97
C LEU A 175 -17.12 13.78 15.86
N PHE A 176 -16.08 13.02 16.19
CA PHE A 176 -15.07 12.58 15.23
C PHE A 176 -15.58 11.49 14.28
N ILE A 177 -16.27 10.49 14.83
CA ILE A 177 -16.80 9.37 14.07
C ILE A 177 -17.85 9.82 13.05
N GLU A 178 -18.81 10.65 13.47
CA GLU A 178 -19.97 11.00 12.65
C GLU A 178 -19.75 12.31 11.91
N GLN A 179 -19.60 13.43 12.64
CA GLN A 179 -19.72 14.76 12.06
C GLN A 179 -18.44 15.20 11.33
N LEU A 180 -17.27 15.02 11.95
CA LEU A 180 -16.00 15.39 11.31
C LEU A 180 -15.74 14.50 10.08
N THR A 181 -16.00 13.20 10.19
CA THR A 181 -15.90 12.29 9.04
C THR A 181 -16.80 12.75 7.90
N ALA A 182 -18.08 13.05 8.18
CA ALA A 182 -18.99 13.56 7.17
C ALA A 182 -18.48 14.87 6.52
N LEU A 183 -18.00 15.82 7.32
CA LEU A 183 -17.48 17.08 6.80
C LEU A 183 -16.25 16.90 5.89
N VAL A 184 -15.35 15.96 6.20
CA VAL A 184 -14.20 15.64 5.33
C VAL A 184 -14.67 15.12 3.97
N ILE A 185 -15.65 14.21 3.97
CA ILE A 185 -16.28 13.67 2.73
C ILE A 185 -16.93 14.79 1.92
N GLU A 186 -17.71 15.63 2.59
CA GLU A 186 -18.41 16.75 1.96
C GLU A 186 -17.43 17.77 1.39
N SER A 187 -16.31 18.04 2.08
CA SER A 187 -15.28 18.97 1.61
C SER A 187 -14.58 18.47 0.34
N ASP A 188 -14.30 17.17 0.25
CA ASP A 188 -13.74 16.58 -0.97
C ASP A 188 -14.74 16.64 -2.13
N ARG A 189 -16.02 16.34 -1.86
CA ARG A 189 -17.09 16.45 -2.87
C ARG A 189 -17.29 17.88 -3.34
N ASP A 190 -17.31 18.85 -2.43
CA ASP A 190 -17.47 20.26 -2.74
C ASP A 190 -16.33 20.75 -3.64
N ARG A 191 -15.10 20.36 -3.32
CA ARG A 191 -13.92 20.65 -4.15
C ARG A 191 -14.08 20.10 -5.57
N GLN A 192 -14.52 18.86 -5.72
CA GLN A 192 -14.78 18.25 -7.03
C GLN A 192 -15.89 18.98 -7.81
N ASN A 193 -16.82 19.63 -7.10
CA ASN A 193 -17.92 20.41 -7.65
C ASN A 193 -17.63 21.91 -7.76
N GLY A 194 -16.39 22.36 -7.51
CA GLY A 194 -15.97 23.75 -7.67
C GLY A 194 -16.22 24.67 -6.46
N GLY A 195 -16.49 24.13 -5.27
CA GLY A 195 -16.58 24.91 -4.03
C GLY A 195 -17.89 25.68 -3.87
N LEU A 196 -19.02 25.10 -4.27
CA LEU A 196 -20.33 25.75 -4.29
C LEU A 196 -21.32 25.12 -3.29
N ASP A 197 -20.93 24.12 -2.51
CA ASP A 197 -21.78 23.41 -1.56
C ASP A 197 -22.03 24.25 -0.30
N LYS A 198 -23.24 24.83 -0.24
CA LYS A 198 -23.69 25.64 0.90
C LYS A 198 -23.97 24.80 2.14
N ASP A 199 -24.36 23.53 1.96
CA ASP A 199 -24.73 22.65 3.07
C ASP A 199 -23.46 22.24 3.83
N ARG A 200 -22.39 21.88 3.11
CA ARG A 200 -21.06 21.68 3.70
C ARG A 200 -20.61 22.92 4.50
N LYS A 201 -20.78 24.12 3.94
CA LYS A 201 -20.38 25.36 4.64
C LYS A 201 -21.16 25.57 5.93
N ALA A 202 -22.48 25.34 5.91
CA ALA A 202 -23.32 25.41 7.10
C ALA A 202 -22.90 24.37 8.15
N HIS A 203 -22.56 23.15 7.71
CA HIS A 203 -22.06 22.08 8.58
C HIS A 203 -20.73 22.46 9.24
N SER A 204 -19.76 23.00 8.48
CA SER A 204 -18.50 23.52 9.03
C SER A 204 -18.73 24.60 10.10
N ILE A 205 -19.62 25.56 9.85
CA ILE A 205 -19.96 26.61 10.81
C ILE A 205 -20.58 26.03 12.10
N ALA A 206 -21.49 25.06 11.96
CA ALA A 206 -22.07 24.38 13.12
C ALA A 206 -21.01 23.67 13.96
N LEU A 207 -20.02 23.05 13.31
CA LEU A 207 -18.95 22.34 13.98
C LEU A 207 -17.95 23.24 14.71
N ILE A 208 -17.72 24.47 14.26
CA ILE A 208 -16.87 25.44 14.98
C ILE A 208 -17.37 25.66 16.41
N GLY A 209 -18.70 25.68 16.60
CA GLY A 209 -19.35 25.85 17.89
C GLY A 209 -19.66 24.56 18.65
N ALA A 210 -19.07 23.42 18.27
CA ALA A 210 -19.42 22.12 18.85
C ALA A 210 -19.23 22.11 20.40
N PRO A 211 -20.29 21.82 21.18
CA PRO A 211 -20.21 21.82 22.65
C PRO A 211 -19.14 20.86 23.20
N ALA A 212 -18.96 19.71 22.54
CA ALA A 212 -17.95 18.70 22.90
C ALA A 212 -16.51 19.22 22.85
N ILE A 213 -16.24 20.27 22.05
CA ILE A 213 -14.93 20.93 21.99
C ILE A 213 -14.85 22.07 23.00
N ALA A 214 -15.94 22.85 23.14
CA ALA A 214 -15.99 24.01 24.01
C ALA A 214 -15.75 23.70 25.50
N THR A 215 -16.11 22.51 25.96
CA THR A 215 -15.92 22.04 27.34
C THR A 215 -14.45 21.89 27.75
N HIS A 216 -13.52 21.75 26.79
CA HIS A 216 -12.09 21.50 27.06
C HIS A 216 -11.20 22.74 26.92
N GLY A 217 -11.82 23.92 26.88
CA GLY A 217 -11.12 25.19 27.04
C GLY A 217 -10.80 25.93 25.74
N PRO A 218 -10.42 27.22 25.85
CA PRO A 218 -10.36 28.14 24.71
C PRO A 218 -9.24 27.79 23.71
N ALA A 219 -8.16 27.15 24.17
CA ALA A 219 -7.05 26.78 23.29
C ALA A 219 -7.45 25.68 22.30
N LEU A 220 -8.18 24.65 22.76
CA LEU A 220 -8.72 23.61 21.89
C LEU A 220 -9.78 24.18 20.92
N VAL A 221 -10.68 25.03 21.41
CA VAL A 221 -11.68 25.71 20.57
C VAL A 221 -11.01 26.48 19.43
N LYS A 222 -9.93 27.21 19.73
CA LYS A 222 -9.16 27.93 18.72
C LYS A 222 -8.53 26.99 17.70
N ALA A 223 -7.80 25.96 18.15
CA ALA A 223 -7.15 25.00 17.26
C ALA A 223 -8.16 24.29 16.34
N TRP A 224 -9.30 23.89 16.90
CA TRP A 224 -10.41 23.28 16.16
C TRP A 224 -10.98 24.20 15.07
N ALA A 225 -11.27 25.46 15.42
CA ALA A 225 -11.77 26.44 14.47
C ALA A 225 -10.76 26.72 13.34
N GLU A 226 -9.47 26.81 13.67
CA GLU A 226 -8.40 27.00 12.68
C GLU A 226 -8.26 25.81 11.73
N MET A 227 -8.35 24.57 12.23
CA MET A 227 -8.36 23.37 11.41
C MET A 227 -9.54 23.37 10.41
N LEU A 228 -10.76 23.67 10.89
CA LEU A 228 -11.95 23.72 10.04
C LEU A 228 -11.87 24.85 9.00
N ALA A 229 -11.35 26.02 9.37
CA ALA A 229 -11.08 27.10 8.43
C ALA A 229 -10.07 26.69 7.33
N MET A 230 -9.10 25.85 7.69
CA MET A 230 -8.12 25.33 6.75
C MET A 230 -8.73 24.32 5.78
N LEU A 231 -9.67 23.50 6.24
CA LEU A 231 -10.46 22.62 5.38
C LEU A 231 -11.39 23.43 4.44
N ASP A 232 -11.96 24.54 4.88
CA ASP A 232 -12.73 25.46 4.03
C ASP A 232 -11.86 26.09 2.94
N ARG A 233 -10.67 26.60 3.31
CA ARG A 233 -9.69 27.14 2.35
C ARG A 233 -9.23 26.09 1.36
N TRP A 234 -9.00 24.85 1.80
CA TRP A 234 -8.58 23.73 0.96
C TRP A 234 -9.51 23.51 -0.25
N VAL A 235 -10.83 23.60 -0.06
CA VAL A 235 -11.83 23.41 -1.12
C VAL A 235 -11.55 24.27 -2.36
N HIS A 236 -11.02 25.48 -2.16
CA HIS A 236 -10.85 26.48 -3.23
C HIS A 236 -9.45 26.51 -3.87
N VAL A 237 -8.49 25.73 -3.37
CA VAL A 237 -7.08 25.86 -3.78
C VAL A 237 -6.76 24.95 -4.96
N PRO A 238 -6.43 25.45 -6.16
CA PRO A 238 -6.12 24.59 -7.30
C PRO A 238 -4.90 23.70 -7.02
N ALA A 239 -4.98 22.41 -7.36
CA ALA A 239 -3.86 21.47 -7.18
C ALA A 239 -2.61 21.86 -8.00
N SER A 240 -2.81 22.58 -9.11
CA SER A 240 -1.75 23.12 -9.95
C SER A 240 -1.13 24.42 -9.44
N SER A 241 -1.67 24.99 -8.35
CA SER A 241 -1.17 26.27 -7.84
C SER A 241 0.19 26.10 -7.17
N ARG A 242 1.04 27.13 -7.27
CA ARG A 242 2.36 27.15 -6.61
C ARG A 242 2.23 27.04 -5.09
N GLU A 243 1.13 27.56 -4.54
CA GLU A 243 0.81 27.59 -3.10
C GLU A 243 0.28 26.25 -2.56
N PHE A 244 -0.07 25.31 -3.44
CA PHE A 244 -0.69 24.05 -3.03
C PHE A 244 0.13 23.27 -1.99
N ARG A 245 1.47 23.23 -2.17
CA ARG A 245 2.37 22.55 -1.24
C ARG A 245 2.42 23.22 0.13
N ASP A 246 2.41 24.55 0.16
CA ASP A 246 2.45 25.32 1.41
C ASP A 246 1.13 25.16 2.17
N ILE A 247 0.00 25.17 1.44
CA ILE A 247 -1.34 24.95 1.99
C ILE A 247 -1.50 23.52 2.52
N ALA A 248 -0.97 22.52 1.81
CA ALA A 248 -0.96 21.15 2.30
C ALA A 248 -0.18 21.05 3.63
N ARG A 249 1.01 21.65 3.71
CA ARG A 249 1.82 21.68 4.95
C ARG A 249 1.10 22.41 6.09
N GLU A 250 0.51 23.57 5.80
CA GLU A 250 -0.26 24.35 6.77
C GLU A 250 -1.47 23.57 7.28
N PHE A 251 -2.18 22.87 6.39
CA PHE A 251 -3.31 22.00 6.76
C PHE A 251 -2.88 20.92 7.75
N ARG A 252 -1.81 20.17 7.49
CA ARG A 252 -1.30 19.15 8.42
C ARG A 252 -0.95 19.74 9.78
N HIS A 253 -0.28 20.89 9.78
CA HIS A 253 0.07 21.61 11.01
C HIS A 253 -1.16 22.02 11.83
N LYS A 254 -2.21 22.53 11.18
CA LYS A 254 -3.47 22.91 11.88
C LYS A 254 -4.23 21.71 12.43
N VAL A 255 -4.22 20.58 11.72
CA VAL A 255 -4.81 19.33 12.25
C VAL A 255 -4.04 18.86 13.49
N ARG A 256 -2.70 18.86 13.42
CA ARG A 256 -1.85 18.47 14.57
C ARG A 256 -2.05 19.36 15.80
N ALA A 257 -2.26 20.66 15.60
CA ALA A 257 -2.52 21.57 16.72
C ALA A 257 -3.73 21.12 17.56
N VAL A 258 -4.74 20.48 16.95
CA VAL A 258 -5.88 19.90 17.68
C VAL A 258 -5.42 18.73 18.57
N SER A 259 -4.62 17.82 18.03
CA SER A 259 -4.01 16.70 18.78
C SER A 259 -3.19 17.19 19.97
N ASP A 260 -2.37 18.22 19.78
CA ASP A 260 -1.54 18.79 20.84
C ASP A 260 -2.40 19.37 21.99
N GLN A 261 -3.51 20.05 21.66
CA GLN A 261 -4.42 20.60 22.67
C GLN A 261 -5.22 19.51 23.39
N LEU A 262 -5.61 18.43 22.70
CA LEU A 262 -6.26 17.27 23.31
C LEU A 262 -5.32 16.56 24.29
N ALA A 263 -4.08 16.33 23.87
CA ALA A 263 -3.04 15.74 24.72
C ALA A 263 -2.73 16.62 25.94
N ALA A 264 -2.66 17.95 25.77
CA ALA A 264 -2.48 18.90 26.88
C ALA A 264 -3.64 18.88 27.89
N ALA A 265 -4.86 18.60 27.42
CA ALA A 265 -6.04 18.40 28.26
C ALA A 265 -6.13 16.99 28.89
N GLY A 266 -5.18 16.09 28.59
CA GLY A 266 -5.20 14.70 29.04
C GLY A 266 -6.25 13.83 28.34
N ILE A 267 -6.81 14.29 27.23
CA ILE A 267 -7.83 13.59 26.44
C ILE A 267 -7.17 12.79 25.31
N GLY A 268 -7.44 11.50 25.28
CA GLY A 268 -6.79 10.50 24.46
C GLY A 268 -7.30 10.42 23.02
N TYR A 269 -7.17 11.50 22.26
CA TYR A 269 -7.45 11.49 20.83
C TYR A 269 -6.31 12.12 20.04
N TYR A 270 -6.09 11.58 18.83
CA TYR A 270 -5.06 12.03 17.91
C TYR A 270 -5.68 12.21 16.52
N LEU A 271 -5.42 13.36 15.91
CA LEU A 271 -5.82 13.69 14.55
C LEU A 271 -4.57 13.82 13.67
N GLU A 272 -4.65 13.24 12.47
CA GLU A 272 -3.61 13.31 11.46
C GLU A 272 -4.20 13.91 10.19
N GLY A 273 -3.60 15.00 9.72
CA GLY A 273 -3.97 15.62 8.45
C GLY A 273 -3.07 15.09 7.34
N ASP A 274 -3.64 14.74 6.19
CA ASP A 274 -2.87 14.44 4.99
C ASP A 274 -3.58 14.90 3.70
N VAL A 275 -2.84 14.90 2.59
CA VAL A 275 -3.28 15.28 1.27
C VAL A 275 -2.93 14.19 0.27
N LEU A 276 -3.94 13.47 -0.23
CA LEU A 276 -3.76 12.49 -1.27
C LEU A 276 -3.87 13.15 -2.65
N THR A 277 -2.76 13.20 -3.37
CA THR A 277 -2.73 13.61 -4.79
C THR A 277 -2.73 12.38 -5.69
N ARG A 278 -3.70 12.29 -6.61
CA ARG A 278 -3.83 11.22 -7.59
C ARG A 278 -3.12 11.59 -8.89
N SER A 279 -2.75 10.57 -9.68
CA SER A 279 -2.18 10.75 -11.02
C SER A 279 -3.07 11.55 -11.98
N THR A 280 -4.37 11.63 -11.70
CA THR A 280 -5.33 12.46 -12.45
C THR A 280 -5.23 13.95 -12.13
N GLY A 281 -4.38 14.35 -11.18
CA GLY A 281 -4.29 15.72 -10.65
C GLY A 281 -5.34 16.05 -9.59
N ALA A 282 -6.22 15.10 -9.25
CA ALA A 282 -7.16 15.26 -8.14
C ALA A 282 -6.41 15.24 -6.81
N ALA A 283 -6.77 16.14 -5.90
CA ALA A 283 -6.18 16.23 -4.57
C ALA A 283 -7.29 16.24 -3.51
N ASN A 284 -7.19 15.34 -2.54
CA ASN A 284 -8.19 15.15 -1.49
C ASN A 284 -7.53 15.43 -0.14
N ALA A 285 -8.15 16.27 0.69
CA ALA A 285 -7.72 16.44 2.09
C ALA A 285 -8.30 15.31 2.93
N LEU A 286 -7.50 14.81 3.86
CA LEU A 286 -7.85 13.71 4.73
C LEU A 286 -7.58 14.14 6.17
N ILE A 287 -8.51 13.82 7.06
CA ILE A 287 -8.31 13.93 8.51
C ILE A 287 -8.63 12.56 9.09
N TYR A 288 -7.58 11.83 9.44
CA TYR A 288 -7.72 10.59 10.19
C TYR A 288 -7.92 10.93 11.66
N THR A 289 -8.85 10.23 12.31
CA THR A 289 -9.10 10.43 13.74
C THR A 289 -8.87 9.12 14.46
N TYR A 290 -8.14 9.20 15.57
CA TYR A 290 -7.72 8.06 16.36
C TYR A 290 -8.02 8.30 17.83
N ARG A 291 -8.37 7.23 18.53
CA ARG A 291 -8.27 7.11 19.98
C ARG A 291 -6.86 6.67 20.34
N VAL A 292 -6.27 7.32 21.33
CA VAL A 292 -5.04 6.86 21.97
C VAL A 292 -5.42 5.81 23.01
N GLU A 293 -5.18 4.53 22.72
CA GLU A 293 -5.48 3.42 23.65
C GLU A 293 -4.42 3.29 24.74
N GLU A 294 -3.18 3.61 24.43
CA GLU A 294 -2.04 3.50 25.34
C GLU A 294 -0.99 4.56 24.97
N VAL A 295 -0.47 5.22 25.99
CA VAL A 295 0.77 5.99 25.93
C VAL A 295 1.86 5.12 26.53
N ALA A 296 2.73 4.60 25.66
CA ALA A 296 3.89 3.83 26.07
C ALA A 296 5.14 4.73 26.13
N PHE A 297 6.11 4.32 26.93
CA PHE A 297 7.45 4.92 26.91
C PHE A 297 8.46 3.85 26.55
N VAL A 298 9.34 4.19 25.62
CA VAL A 298 10.57 3.44 25.41
C VAL A 298 11.73 4.23 25.98
N THR A 299 12.69 3.55 26.57
CA THR A 299 13.94 4.18 27.01
C THR A 299 14.96 3.98 25.91
N ALA A 300 15.44 5.08 25.34
CA ALA A 300 16.51 5.11 24.36
C ALA A 300 17.74 5.75 25.00
N GLY A 301 18.71 4.93 25.41
CA GLY A 301 19.81 5.41 26.24
C GLY A 301 19.30 5.90 27.61
N THR A 302 19.41 7.20 27.89
CA THR A 302 18.93 7.80 29.16
C THR A 302 17.64 8.59 29.02
N GLN A 303 17.13 8.78 27.80
CA GLN A 303 15.96 9.63 27.56
C GLN A 303 14.71 8.78 27.29
N PRO A 304 13.61 9.02 28.02
CA PRO A 304 12.34 8.37 27.74
C PRO A 304 11.72 9.01 26.49
N ARG A 305 11.31 8.20 25.54
CA ARG A 305 10.57 8.61 24.35
C ARG A 305 9.15 8.05 24.42
N ARG A 306 8.18 8.95 24.28
CA ARG A 306 6.76 8.61 24.26
C ARG A 306 6.41 7.99 22.91
N VAL A 307 5.58 6.95 22.93
CA VAL A 307 5.03 6.32 21.72
C VAL A 307 3.53 6.10 21.93
N LEU A 308 2.72 6.48 20.95
CA LEU A 308 1.26 6.42 21.05
C LEU A 308 0.70 5.20 20.32
N SER A 309 -0.11 4.40 21.02
CA SER A 309 -0.85 3.30 20.43
C SER A 309 -2.22 3.79 19.96
N LEU A 310 -2.43 3.90 18.65
CA LEU A 310 -3.58 4.54 18.03
C LEU A 310 -4.59 3.53 17.47
N ARG A 311 -5.85 3.67 17.88
CA ARG A 311 -7.01 2.96 17.33
C ARG A 311 -7.84 3.91 16.49
N ARG A 312 -8.16 3.56 15.26
CA ARG A 312 -8.90 4.44 14.37
C ARG A 312 -10.37 4.60 14.77
N LEU A 313 -10.88 5.81 14.66
CA LEU A 313 -12.27 6.19 14.93
C LEU A 313 -13.03 6.58 13.67
N ASP A 314 -12.40 7.33 12.76
CA ASP A 314 -13.10 7.79 11.56
C ASP A 314 -13.55 6.62 10.68
N ARG A 315 -14.59 6.86 9.90
CA ARG A 315 -15.12 5.86 8.98
C ARG A 315 -14.53 5.95 7.58
N LEU A 316 -13.51 6.79 7.32
CA LEU A 316 -12.97 6.94 5.96
C LEU A 316 -12.44 5.59 5.45
N ASN A 317 -12.78 5.21 4.24
CA ASN A 317 -12.36 3.92 3.67
C ASN A 317 -10.93 3.94 3.08
N MET A 318 -10.15 4.95 3.40
CA MET A 318 -8.72 5.01 3.09
C MET A 318 -7.94 4.51 4.28
N THR A 319 -7.06 3.53 4.13
CA THR A 319 -6.22 3.02 5.23
C THR A 319 -4.76 3.29 4.95
N HIS A 320 -3.98 3.56 6.00
CA HIS A 320 -2.53 3.44 5.91
C HIS A 320 -2.17 1.97 5.68
N THR A 321 -1.12 1.73 4.90
CA THR A 321 -0.51 0.40 4.76
C THR A 321 0.57 0.14 5.79
N LEU A 322 0.99 1.19 6.51
CA LEU A 322 2.03 1.15 7.53
C LEU A 322 1.47 0.61 8.85
N LEU A 323 2.32 -0.02 9.64
CA LEU A 323 1.96 -0.54 10.97
C LEU A 323 2.25 0.49 12.09
N GLY A 324 3.13 1.44 11.82
CA GLY A 324 3.49 2.57 12.65
C GLY A 324 3.96 3.72 11.77
N MET A 325 4.09 4.91 12.35
CA MET A 325 4.59 6.09 11.64
C MET A 325 5.38 6.99 12.58
N GLN A 326 6.38 7.65 12.01
CA GLN A 326 7.12 8.72 12.65
C GLN A 326 7.48 9.78 11.59
N SER A 327 7.34 11.05 11.96
CA SER A 327 7.92 12.17 11.23
C SER A 327 7.99 13.41 12.11
N ALA A 328 8.76 14.40 11.66
CA ALA A 328 8.81 15.72 12.30
C ALA A 328 7.45 16.36 12.42
N GLU A 329 6.60 16.14 11.41
CA GLU A 329 5.24 16.65 11.36
C GLU A 329 4.28 15.86 12.28
N LEU A 330 4.61 14.65 12.72
CA LEU A 330 3.80 13.85 13.67
C LEU A 330 4.18 14.08 15.14
N GLY A 331 5.48 14.30 15.41
CA GLY A 331 6.01 14.49 16.76
C GLY A 331 6.33 13.17 17.46
N ASP A 332 5.39 12.67 18.25
CA ASP A 332 5.57 11.36 18.90
C ASP A 332 5.46 10.25 17.84
N PRO A 333 6.32 9.23 17.88
CA PRO A 333 6.09 7.99 17.15
C PRO A 333 4.72 7.39 17.47
N VAL A 334 4.07 6.79 16.47
CA VAL A 334 2.73 6.21 16.62
C VAL A 334 2.67 4.78 16.09
N LEU A 335 1.83 3.96 16.71
CA LEU A 335 1.48 2.61 16.27
C LEU A 335 0.03 2.58 15.79
N LEU A 336 -0.23 1.99 14.63
CA LEU A 336 -1.57 1.87 14.07
C LEU A 336 -2.16 0.50 14.41
N LEU A 337 -2.88 0.44 15.54
CA LEU A 337 -3.29 -0.82 16.14
C LEU A 337 -4.21 -1.66 15.24
N ASP A 338 -5.07 -1.02 14.44
CA ASP A 338 -5.92 -1.73 13.49
C ASP A 338 -5.12 -2.40 12.37
N GLN A 339 -4.03 -1.77 11.92
CA GLN A 339 -3.15 -2.35 10.90
C GLN A 339 -2.33 -3.50 11.49
N ILE A 340 -1.92 -3.37 12.77
CA ILE A 340 -1.27 -4.46 13.50
C ILE A 340 -2.22 -5.64 13.68
N ASP A 341 -3.49 -5.41 14.04
CA ASP A 341 -4.48 -6.47 14.18
C ASP A 341 -4.74 -7.19 12.85
N GLU A 342 -4.90 -6.44 11.76
CA GLU A 342 -5.03 -6.99 10.40
C GLU A 342 -3.78 -7.82 10.06
N HIS A 343 -2.58 -7.26 10.22
CA HIS A 343 -1.31 -7.93 9.95
C HIS A 343 -1.12 -9.21 10.78
N VAL A 344 -1.49 -9.19 12.05
CA VAL A 344 -1.45 -10.36 12.93
C VAL A 344 -2.40 -11.44 12.43
N ALA A 345 -3.64 -11.07 12.11
CA ALA A 345 -4.67 -12.02 11.68
C ALA A 345 -4.35 -12.66 10.32
N THR A 346 -3.72 -11.92 9.40
CA THR A 346 -3.46 -12.38 8.03
C THR A 346 -2.08 -12.98 7.82
N HIS A 347 -1.02 -12.40 8.42
CA HIS A 347 0.35 -12.75 8.07
C HIS A 347 1.11 -13.44 9.20
N VAL A 348 0.84 -13.12 10.47
CA VAL A 348 1.65 -13.63 11.58
C VAL A 348 1.04 -14.85 12.25
N LEU A 349 -0.23 -14.76 12.67
CA LEU A 349 -0.89 -15.84 13.39
C LEU A 349 -1.08 -17.10 12.52
N PRO A 350 -1.47 -17.02 11.23
CA PRO A 350 -1.61 -18.21 10.39
C PRO A 350 -0.32 -19.01 10.21
N VAL A 351 0.85 -18.36 10.30
CA VAL A 351 2.17 -19.02 10.18
C VAL A 351 2.38 -20.07 11.27
N LEU A 352 1.65 -20.01 12.37
CA LEU A 352 1.69 -21.03 13.42
C LEU A 352 1.03 -22.36 13.02
N ALA A 353 0.23 -22.41 11.95
CA ALA A 353 -0.42 -23.63 11.47
C ALA A 353 0.60 -24.58 10.83
N PRO A 354 0.62 -25.89 11.15
CA PRO A 354 1.65 -26.82 10.66
C PRO A 354 1.95 -26.68 9.16
N ASP A 355 3.24 -26.64 8.81
CA ASP A 355 3.75 -26.46 7.44
C ASP A 355 3.30 -25.17 6.71
N ALA A 356 2.59 -24.25 7.37
CA ALA A 356 2.17 -22.99 6.75
C ALA A 356 3.39 -22.16 6.32
N PRO A 357 3.45 -21.71 5.06
CA PRO A 357 4.51 -20.83 4.60
C PRO A 357 4.35 -19.43 5.18
N TYR A 358 5.45 -18.69 5.23
CA TYR A 358 5.42 -17.24 5.44
C TYR A 358 5.34 -16.53 4.08
N GLU A 359 4.42 -15.58 3.93
CA GLU A 359 4.23 -14.86 2.67
C GLU A 359 5.35 -13.82 2.46
N LEU A 360 6.24 -14.05 1.50
CA LEU A 360 7.43 -13.22 1.30
C LEU A 360 7.32 -12.29 0.09
N ALA A 361 6.62 -12.73 -0.95
CA ALA A 361 6.68 -12.12 -2.28
C ALA A 361 5.30 -12.02 -2.94
N ASP A 362 5.31 -11.52 -4.18
CA ASP A 362 4.19 -11.67 -5.09
C ASP A 362 3.81 -13.15 -5.30
N GLU A 363 2.54 -13.36 -5.63
CA GLU A 363 1.94 -14.68 -5.79
C GLU A 363 2.66 -15.54 -6.86
N THR A 364 3.17 -14.92 -7.92
CA THR A 364 3.85 -15.63 -9.00
C THR A 364 5.13 -16.29 -8.51
N TYR A 365 5.98 -15.54 -7.80
CA TYR A 365 7.20 -16.08 -7.21
C TYR A 365 6.91 -17.07 -6.09
N GLN A 366 5.99 -16.72 -5.17
CA GLN A 366 5.64 -17.54 -4.02
C GLN A 366 5.14 -18.94 -4.42
N ARG A 367 4.40 -19.06 -5.53
CA ARG A 367 3.88 -20.34 -6.05
C ARG A 367 4.92 -21.22 -6.75
N HIS A 368 6.07 -20.68 -7.13
CA HIS A 368 7.11 -21.39 -7.88
C HIS A 368 8.43 -21.38 -7.09
N GLU A 369 9.39 -20.58 -7.54
CA GLU A 369 10.76 -20.52 -7.00
C GLU A 369 10.80 -20.12 -5.51
N GLY A 370 9.84 -19.31 -5.06
CA GLY A 370 9.74 -18.82 -3.69
C GLY A 370 9.15 -19.80 -2.69
N ALA A 371 8.55 -20.91 -3.13
CA ALA A 371 7.82 -21.82 -2.24
C ALA A 371 8.71 -22.44 -1.15
N ALA A 372 9.94 -22.83 -1.50
CA ALA A 372 10.88 -23.43 -0.57
C ALA A 372 11.34 -22.43 0.51
N ILE A 373 11.73 -21.22 0.11
CA ILE A 373 12.18 -20.19 1.06
C ILE A 373 11.04 -19.70 1.95
N ALA A 374 9.82 -19.64 1.43
CA ALA A 374 8.64 -19.32 2.21
C ALA A 374 8.33 -20.35 3.31
N LYS A 375 8.55 -21.65 3.03
CA LYS A 375 8.44 -22.70 4.04
C LYS A 375 9.52 -22.54 5.12
N ILE A 376 10.76 -22.28 4.72
CA ILE A 376 11.88 -22.02 5.65
C ILE A 376 11.59 -20.83 6.56
N ALA A 377 11.06 -19.74 5.99
CA ALA A 377 10.64 -18.56 6.73
C ALA A 377 9.51 -18.89 7.71
N GLY A 378 8.49 -19.62 7.25
CA GLY A 378 7.39 -20.09 8.09
C GLY A 378 7.88 -20.89 9.28
N ASP A 379 8.82 -21.82 9.07
CA ASP A 379 9.39 -22.63 10.14
C ASP A 379 10.23 -21.81 11.13
N ALA A 380 11.01 -20.83 10.65
CA ALA A 380 11.79 -19.95 11.52
C ALA A 380 10.89 -19.07 12.41
N VAL A 381 9.91 -18.39 11.81
CA VAL A 381 8.96 -17.53 12.52
C VAL A 381 8.09 -18.34 13.48
N ARG A 382 7.59 -19.51 13.04
CA ARG A 382 6.80 -20.42 13.89
C ARG A 382 7.57 -20.86 15.14
N ARG A 383 8.83 -21.29 15.00
CA ARG A 383 9.65 -21.71 16.15
C ARG A 383 9.81 -20.59 17.17
N GLU A 384 10.09 -19.38 16.70
CA GLU A 384 10.27 -18.20 17.54
C GLU A 384 8.97 -17.80 18.26
N LEU A 385 7.86 -17.69 17.52
CA LEU A 385 6.56 -17.37 18.10
C LEU A 385 6.08 -18.44 19.08
N ALA A 386 6.22 -19.73 18.76
CA ALA A 386 5.86 -20.81 19.68
C ALA A 386 6.64 -20.71 21.00
N ALA A 387 7.94 -20.39 20.95
CA ALA A 387 8.73 -20.12 22.15
C ALA A 387 8.20 -18.90 22.92
N ALA A 388 7.85 -17.81 22.23
CA ALA A 388 7.31 -16.60 22.84
C ALA A 388 5.91 -16.79 23.46
N PHE A 389 5.08 -17.68 22.91
CA PHE A 389 3.78 -18.05 23.49
C PHE A 389 3.91 -18.93 24.74
N GLY A 390 5.00 -19.70 24.86
CA GLY A 390 5.23 -20.57 26.01
C GLY A 390 4.06 -21.55 26.22
N PRO A 391 3.39 -21.55 27.40
CA PRO A 391 2.24 -22.44 27.66
C PRO A 391 1.08 -22.30 26.67
N ASP A 392 0.95 -21.13 26.02
CA ASP A 392 -0.12 -20.87 25.05
C ASP A 392 0.16 -21.44 23.66
N ALA A 393 1.37 -21.96 23.39
CA ALA A 393 1.81 -22.33 22.05
C ALA A 393 0.91 -23.38 21.38
N THR A 394 0.50 -24.43 22.11
CA THR A 394 -0.39 -25.47 21.59
C THR A 394 -1.73 -24.90 21.14
N ARG A 395 -2.29 -23.97 21.93
CA ARG A 395 -3.55 -23.30 21.61
C ARG A 395 -3.39 -22.38 20.41
N ALA A 396 -2.29 -21.65 20.33
CA ALA A 396 -1.97 -20.80 19.19
C ALA A 396 -1.82 -21.60 17.88
N HIS A 397 -1.20 -22.78 17.91
CA HIS A 397 -1.15 -23.71 16.76
C HIS A 397 -2.55 -24.17 16.32
N GLN A 398 -3.44 -24.50 17.28
CA GLN A 398 -4.83 -24.90 16.96
C GLN A 398 -5.61 -23.77 16.30
N ILE A 399 -5.51 -22.55 16.85
CA ILE A 399 -6.14 -21.36 16.28
C ILE A 399 -5.62 -21.11 14.86
N ALA A 400 -4.31 -21.17 14.66
CA ALA A 400 -3.71 -20.93 13.36
C ALA A 400 -4.16 -21.96 12.32
N ALA A 401 -4.25 -23.24 12.69
CA ALA A 401 -4.75 -24.29 11.79
C ALA A 401 -6.20 -24.01 11.35
N LEU A 402 -7.05 -23.55 12.26
CA LEU A 402 -8.43 -23.15 11.93
C LEU A 402 -8.47 -21.91 11.01
N LEU A 403 -7.61 -20.93 11.24
CA LEU A 403 -7.51 -19.74 10.37
C LEU A 403 -7.01 -20.11 8.97
N ALA A 404 -6.04 -21.01 8.86
CA ALA A 404 -5.56 -21.52 7.57
C ALA A 404 -6.65 -22.28 6.82
N GLU A 405 -7.41 -23.14 7.51
CA GLU A 405 -8.56 -23.84 6.93
C GLU A 405 -9.64 -22.86 6.45
N ARG A 406 -9.96 -21.85 7.27
CA ARG A 406 -10.92 -20.81 6.91
C ARG A 406 -10.48 -20.01 5.69
N ALA A 407 -9.19 -19.68 5.58
CA ALA A 407 -8.65 -18.95 4.44
C ALA A 407 -8.88 -19.70 3.11
N LEU A 408 -8.73 -21.03 3.12
CA LEU A 408 -9.04 -21.87 1.95
C LEU A 408 -10.52 -21.80 1.57
N LEU A 409 -11.43 -21.88 2.54
CA LEU A 409 -12.87 -21.74 2.29
C LEU A 409 -13.21 -20.37 1.69
N VAL A 410 -12.64 -19.30 2.26
CA VAL A 410 -12.86 -17.93 1.79
C VAL A 410 -12.34 -17.73 0.36
N GLU A 411 -11.20 -18.34 0.01
CA GLU A 411 -10.66 -18.25 -1.35
C GLU A 411 -11.55 -18.96 -2.37
N GLU A 412 -12.11 -20.12 -2.01
CA GLU A 412 -13.12 -20.77 -2.84
C GLU A 412 -14.38 -19.91 -3.01
N TRP A 413 -14.82 -19.22 -1.95
CA TRP A 413 -15.94 -18.29 -2.02
C TRP A 413 -15.64 -17.12 -2.94
N ARG A 414 -14.45 -16.51 -2.84
CA ARG A 414 -14.01 -15.43 -3.75
C ARG A 414 -14.06 -15.90 -5.20
N ALA A 415 -13.53 -17.09 -5.51
CA ALA A 415 -13.59 -17.65 -6.86
C ALA A 415 -15.04 -17.86 -7.35
N ILE A 416 -15.98 -18.24 -6.48
CA ILE A 416 -17.42 -18.33 -6.82
C ILE A 416 -18.01 -16.94 -7.07
N MET A 417 -17.73 -15.97 -6.20
CA MET A 417 -18.24 -14.60 -6.31
C MET A 417 -17.72 -13.89 -7.56
N ASP A 418 -16.44 -14.06 -7.88
CA ASP A 418 -15.82 -13.47 -9.06
C ASP A 418 -16.48 -13.97 -10.35
N ARG A 419 -16.86 -15.26 -10.42
CA ARG A 419 -17.64 -15.80 -11.55
C ARG A 419 -19.02 -15.15 -11.70
N LYS A 420 -19.55 -14.58 -10.62
CA LYS A 420 -20.82 -13.82 -10.59
C LYS A 420 -20.61 -12.30 -10.77
N ASN A 421 -19.38 -11.85 -11.02
CA ASN A 421 -18.99 -10.43 -11.01
C ASN A 421 -19.26 -9.73 -9.67
N TRP A 422 -19.26 -10.48 -8.57
CA TRP A 422 -19.38 -9.95 -7.22
C TRP A 422 -18.02 -9.98 -6.54
N ARG A 423 -17.79 -9.05 -5.60
CA ARG A 423 -16.57 -9.03 -4.78
C ARG A 423 -16.94 -9.29 -3.34
N LEU A 424 -16.27 -10.27 -2.74
CA LEU A 424 -16.39 -10.52 -1.32
C LEU A 424 -15.72 -9.38 -0.55
N ALA A 425 -16.39 -8.89 0.49
CA ALA A 425 -15.83 -7.88 1.39
C ALA A 425 -14.59 -8.40 2.14
N ARG A 426 -13.84 -7.49 2.78
CA ARG A 426 -12.65 -7.82 3.58
C ARG A 426 -12.97 -8.93 4.60
N THR A 427 -12.16 -9.99 4.55
CA THR A 427 -12.29 -11.21 5.37
C THR A 427 -11.04 -11.47 6.21
N ASP A 428 -10.20 -10.43 6.30
CA ASP A 428 -8.82 -10.44 6.75
C ASP A 428 -8.70 -10.20 8.27
N ASN A 429 -9.79 -10.43 9.01
CA ASN A 429 -9.88 -10.22 10.45
C ASN A 429 -9.83 -11.56 11.20
N LEU A 430 -9.62 -11.51 12.52
CA LEU A 430 -9.65 -12.72 13.36
C LEU A 430 -10.97 -13.48 13.26
N PHE A 431 -12.09 -12.79 13.09
CA PHE A 431 -13.41 -13.36 12.82
C PHE A 431 -13.96 -12.82 11.50
N LEU A 432 -14.83 -13.60 10.87
CA LEU A 432 -15.55 -13.13 9.69
C LEU A 432 -16.52 -11.99 10.08
N PRO A 433 -16.80 -11.04 9.17
CA PRO A 433 -17.79 -10.00 9.40
C PRO A 433 -19.14 -10.58 9.84
N ALA A 434 -19.83 -9.85 10.73
CA ALA A 434 -21.16 -10.24 11.20
C ALA A 434 -22.10 -10.46 10.00
N ASN A 435 -22.88 -11.53 10.05
CA ASN A 435 -23.84 -11.93 9.01
C ASN A 435 -23.23 -12.27 7.64
N LEU A 436 -21.89 -12.31 7.49
CA LEU A 436 -21.27 -12.67 6.20
C LEU A 436 -21.71 -14.07 5.75
N ILE A 437 -21.61 -15.07 6.64
CA ILE A 437 -21.97 -16.46 6.33
C ILE A 437 -23.45 -16.59 5.94
N GLU A 438 -24.32 -15.84 6.62
CA GLU A 438 -25.76 -15.80 6.32
C GLU A 438 -26.03 -15.14 4.96
N SER A 439 -25.34 -14.03 4.65
CA SER A 439 -25.47 -13.32 3.38
C SER A 439 -25.04 -14.12 2.16
N LEU A 440 -24.26 -15.20 2.36
CA LEU A 440 -23.82 -16.11 1.29
C LEU A 440 -24.79 -17.29 1.07
N GLU A 441 -26.00 -17.23 1.64
CA GLU A 441 -27.04 -18.24 1.44
C GLU A 441 -27.45 -18.40 -0.03
N GLY A 442 -27.40 -19.64 -0.51
CA GLY A 442 -27.70 -19.98 -1.91
C GLY A 442 -26.54 -19.67 -2.87
N ASP A 443 -25.57 -18.85 -2.44
CA ASP A 443 -24.45 -18.43 -3.28
C ASP A 443 -23.21 -19.29 -3.14
N VAL A 444 -22.96 -19.85 -1.96
CA VAL A 444 -21.85 -20.79 -1.68
C VAL A 444 -22.37 -22.11 -1.10
N PRO A 445 -21.64 -23.23 -1.26
CA PRO A 445 -22.09 -24.54 -0.79
C PRO A 445 -22.39 -24.58 0.72
N ALA A 446 -23.52 -25.17 1.09
CA ALA A 446 -23.98 -25.22 2.48
C ALA A 446 -22.99 -25.91 3.44
N TYR A 447 -22.21 -26.89 2.98
CA TYR A 447 -21.20 -27.55 3.81
C TYR A 447 -20.02 -26.61 4.16
N GLN A 448 -19.64 -25.72 3.25
CA GLN A 448 -18.58 -24.73 3.51
C GLN A 448 -19.05 -23.68 4.50
N ARG A 449 -20.31 -23.22 4.38
CA ARG A 449 -20.91 -22.29 5.35
C ARG A 449 -20.96 -22.88 6.74
N ARG A 450 -21.45 -24.13 6.89
CA ARG A 450 -21.46 -24.83 8.17
C ARG A 450 -20.05 -24.97 8.75
N ARG A 451 -19.08 -25.34 7.93
CA ARG A 451 -17.69 -25.48 8.39
C ARG A 451 -17.09 -24.15 8.85
N ALA A 452 -17.36 -23.06 8.13
CA ALA A 452 -16.94 -21.73 8.56
C ALA A 452 -17.57 -21.34 9.90
N THR A 453 -18.86 -21.61 10.12
CA THR A 453 -19.53 -21.39 11.42
C THR A 453 -18.85 -22.18 12.55
N GLU A 454 -18.58 -23.47 12.33
CA GLU A 454 -17.87 -24.31 13.31
C GLU A 454 -16.48 -23.76 13.64
N ILE A 455 -15.75 -23.26 12.64
CA ILE A 455 -14.45 -22.62 12.85
C ILE A 455 -14.60 -21.37 13.73
N GLU A 456 -15.54 -20.48 13.43
CA GLU A 456 -15.76 -19.23 14.19
C GLU A 456 -16.17 -19.50 15.65
N GLU A 457 -16.97 -20.54 15.89
CA GLU A 457 -17.31 -21.02 17.23
C GLU A 457 -16.08 -21.58 17.95
N LYS A 458 -15.29 -22.43 17.26
CA LYS A 458 -14.10 -23.04 17.86
C LYS A 458 -13.01 -22.02 18.19
N LEU A 459 -12.84 -20.99 17.36
CA LEU A 459 -11.96 -19.87 17.64
C LEU A 459 -12.36 -19.14 18.93
N ALA A 460 -13.66 -18.94 19.17
CA ALA A 460 -14.14 -18.34 20.40
C ALA A 460 -13.87 -19.24 21.63
N GLU A 461 -14.13 -20.55 21.53
CA GLU A 461 -13.83 -21.53 22.60
C GLU A 461 -12.34 -21.57 22.96
N LEU A 462 -11.47 -21.44 21.96
CA LEU A 462 -10.02 -21.44 22.14
C LEU A 462 -9.48 -20.09 22.61
N GLU A 463 -10.33 -19.14 23.03
CA GLU A 463 -9.92 -17.79 23.43
C GLU A 463 -9.04 -17.12 22.36
N ALA A 464 -9.33 -17.32 21.07
CA ALA A 464 -8.56 -16.73 19.98
C ALA A 464 -8.32 -15.22 20.13
N PRO A 465 -9.28 -14.41 20.63
CA PRO A 465 -9.05 -13.01 20.95
C PRO A 465 -7.87 -12.75 21.90
N ARG A 466 -7.70 -13.56 22.95
CA ARG A 466 -6.61 -13.43 23.92
C ARG A 466 -5.26 -13.79 23.29
N ILE A 467 -5.23 -14.86 22.49
CA ILE A 467 -4.03 -15.31 21.80
C ILE A 467 -3.61 -14.31 20.72
N ALA A 468 -4.56 -13.80 19.93
CA ALA A 468 -4.32 -12.75 18.95
C ALA A 468 -3.80 -11.47 19.62
N SER A 469 -4.37 -11.07 20.77
CA SER A 469 -3.88 -9.92 21.55
C SER A 469 -2.44 -10.11 22.06
N ARG A 470 -2.05 -11.34 22.44
CA ARG A 470 -0.66 -11.64 22.81
C ARG A 470 0.27 -11.57 21.59
N CYS A 471 -0.16 -12.08 20.43
CA CYS A 471 0.59 -11.95 19.17
C CYS A 471 0.76 -10.47 18.79
N HIS A 472 -0.32 -9.70 18.88
CA HIS A 472 -0.33 -8.25 18.69
C HIS A 472 0.71 -7.56 19.56
N GLN A 473 0.80 -7.89 20.86
CA GLN A 473 1.79 -7.26 21.74
C GLN A 473 3.24 -7.52 21.31
N LEU A 474 3.54 -8.73 20.82
CA LEU A 474 4.86 -9.05 20.28
C LEU A 474 5.16 -8.20 19.04
N VAL A 475 4.21 -8.12 18.11
CA VAL A 475 4.34 -7.32 16.87
C VAL A 475 4.42 -5.82 17.17
N ALA A 476 3.55 -5.30 18.04
CA ALA A 476 3.54 -3.91 18.46
C ALA A 476 4.84 -3.50 19.15
N ALA A 477 5.43 -4.38 19.99
CA ALA A 477 6.71 -4.10 20.62
C ALA A 477 7.85 -3.96 19.61
N THR A 478 7.89 -4.79 18.56
CA THR A 478 8.93 -4.67 17.53
C THR A 478 8.76 -3.39 16.70
N ILE A 479 7.52 -3.05 16.30
CA ILE A 479 7.23 -1.80 15.57
C ILE A 479 7.53 -0.59 16.45
N ARG A 480 7.22 -0.63 17.76
CA ARG A 480 7.52 0.47 18.70
C ARG A 480 8.99 0.83 18.68
N ARG A 481 9.88 -0.16 18.66
CA ARG A 481 11.34 0.07 18.59
C ARG A 481 11.75 0.67 17.25
N HIS A 482 11.15 0.21 16.15
CA HIS A 482 11.37 0.76 14.81
C HIS A 482 11.00 2.25 14.76
N GLU A 483 9.76 2.60 15.13
CA GLU A 483 9.29 3.99 15.08
C GLU A 483 10.01 4.89 16.09
N ALA A 484 10.41 4.34 17.24
CA ALA A 484 11.25 5.06 18.19
C ALA A 484 12.62 5.40 17.61
N GLN A 485 13.22 4.52 16.81
CA GLN A 485 14.51 4.79 16.17
C GLN A 485 14.41 5.94 15.17
N HIS A 486 13.37 5.97 14.32
CA HIS A 486 13.14 7.11 13.42
C HIS A 486 13.12 8.43 14.18
N GLY A 487 12.41 8.44 15.29
CA GLY A 487 12.36 9.60 16.16
C GLY A 487 13.71 9.97 16.78
N LEU A 488 14.50 9.00 17.22
CA LEU A 488 15.86 9.26 17.72
C LEU A 488 16.77 9.84 16.65
N ASP A 489 16.63 9.36 15.41
CA ASP A 489 17.42 9.84 14.28
C ASP A 489 17.05 11.28 13.91
N GLU A 490 15.77 11.63 14.05
CA GLU A 490 15.29 12.99 13.84
C GLU A 490 15.80 13.98 14.90
N ASP A 491 15.87 13.57 16.16
CA ASP A 491 16.34 14.43 17.27
C ASP A 491 17.85 14.73 17.20
N ARG A 492 18.60 14.07 16.32
CA ARG A 492 20.05 14.24 16.24
C ARG A 492 20.41 15.63 15.71
N GLU A 493 21.37 16.27 16.35
CA GLU A 493 22.00 17.50 15.82
C GLU A 493 22.71 17.23 14.49
N GLU A 494 23.38 16.07 14.39
CA GLU A 494 24.03 15.59 13.17
C GLU A 494 23.34 14.32 12.67
N PRO A 495 22.85 14.31 11.41
CA PRO A 495 22.28 13.12 10.81
C PRO A 495 23.25 11.95 10.84
N LEU A 496 22.71 10.73 10.92
CA LEU A 496 23.51 9.52 10.80
C LEU A 496 24.37 9.55 9.53
N ARG A 497 25.58 9.00 9.64
CA ARG A 497 26.51 8.83 8.52
C ARG A 497 25.78 8.18 7.34
N TYR A 498 26.01 8.69 6.12
CA TYR A 498 25.53 8.05 4.91
C TYR A 498 26.35 6.77 4.63
N PRO A 499 25.77 5.56 4.70
CA PRO A 499 26.56 4.34 4.53
C PRO A 499 27.01 4.17 3.07
N LYS A 500 28.29 3.86 2.86
CA LYS A 500 28.89 3.66 1.51
C LYS A 500 28.17 2.61 0.67
N LEU A 501 27.62 1.58 1.32
CA LEU A 501 26.86 0.54 0.63
C LEU A 501 25.54 1.09 0.07
N LEU A 502 24.90 2.02 0.77
CA LEU A 502 23.68 2.67 0.29
C LEU A 502 24.01 3.71 -0.80
N GLU A 503 25.11 4.44 -0.66
CA GLU A 503 25.68 5.34 -1.68
C GLU A 503 25.95 4.62 -3.00
N ALA A 504 26.51 3.40 -2.95
CA ALA A 504 26.75 2.57 -4.14
C ALA A 504 25.47 2.24 -4.94
N HIS A 505 24.29 2.29 -4.31
CA HIS A 505 23.01 1.99 -4.96
C HIS A 505 22.19 3.23 -5.33
N LEU A 506 22.21 4.26 -4.48
CA LEU A 506 21.39 5.45 -4.66
C LEU A 506 22.14 6.66 -5.24
N GLY A 507 23.47 6.61 -5.29
CA GLY A 507 24.33 7.73 -5.71
C GLY A 507 24.53 8.75 -4.59
N ASP A 508 24.80 10.00 -4.98
CA ASP A 508 25.10 11.08 -4.04
C ASP A 508 23.89 11.41 -3.15
N ALA A 509 24.18 11.84 -1.91
CA ALA A 509 23.17 12.21 -0.92
C ALA A 509 22.40 13.49 -1.28
N THR A 510 23.01 14.34 -2.09
CA THR A 510 22.43 15.58 -2.59
C THR A 510 22.13 15.47 -4.07
N ASP A 511 21.18 16.27 -4.56
CA ASP A 511 20.96 16.45 -5.99
C ASP A 511 21.97 17.43 -6.60
N ASP A 512 21.80 17.72 -7.89
CA ASP A 512 22.68 18.62 -8.65
C ASP A 512 22.69 20.06 -8.09
N ASP A 513 21.64 20.45 -7.36
CA ASP A 513 21.50 21.76 -6.70
C ASP A 513 22.12 21.77 -5.29
N GLY A 514 22.64 20.62 -4.82
CA GLY A 514 23.19 20.46 -3.47
C GLY A 514 22.12 20.23 -2.39
N GLU A 515 20.86 20.03 -2.78
CA GLU A 515 19.76 19.80 -1.85
C GLU A 515 19.66 18.31 -1.46
N PRO A 516 19.29 17.98 -0.21
CA PRO A 516 19.16 16.59 0.21
C PRO A 516 18.13 15.81 -0.63
N ARG A 517 18.54 14.64 -1.14
CA ARG A 517 17.64 13.76 -1.89
C ARG A 517 16.77 12.97 -0.93
N ARG A 518 15.46 13.25 -0.93
CA ARG A 518 14.47 12.55 -0.09
C ARG A 518 14.53 11.02 -0.16
N SER A 519 14.83 10.45 -1.33
CA SER A 519 14.97 9.00 -1.48
C SER A 519 16.16 8.45 -0.70
N VAL A 520 17.27 9.21 -0.62
CA VAL A 520 18.45 8.83 0.17
C VAL A 520 18.17 9.00 1.66
N GLU A 521 17.55 10.11 2.05
CA GLU A 521 17.17 10.36 3.45
C GLU A 521 16.25 9.26 3.99
N SER A 522 15.19 8.94 3.22
CA SER A 522 14.25 7.88 3.58
C SER A 522 14.93 6.51 3.62
N ALA A 523 15.75 6.14 2.64
CA ALA A 523 16.46 4.85 2.67
C ALA A 523 17.46 4.74 3.83
N ARG A 524 18.11 5.84 4.21
CA ARG A 524 18.99 5.88 5.39
C ARG A 524 18.19 5.72 6.68
N ALA A 525 17.05 6.41 6.80
CA ALA A 525 16.16 6.31 7.96
C ALA A 525 15.63 4.87 8.12
N GLU A 526 15.11 4.26 7.05
CA GLU A 526 14.63 2.86 7.09
C GLU A 526 15.74 1.87 7.42
N LEU A 527 16.94 2.03 6.83
CA LEU A 527 18.08 1.17 7.14
C LEU A 527 18.49 1.25 8.61
N SER A 528 18.48 2.46 9.19
CA SER A 528 18.72 2.68 10.61
C SER A 528 17.63 2.00 11.46
N ALA A 529 16.36 2.32 11.20
CA ALA A 529 15.23 1.82 11.97
C ALA A 529 15.14 0.29 11.98
N TYR A 530 15.25 -0.38 10.82
CA TYR A 530 15.22 -1.85 10.75
C TYR A 530 16.46 -2.52 11.37
N THR A 531 17.66 -1.95 11.20
CA THR A 531 18.87 -2.48 11.84
C THR A 531 18.75 -2.36 13.36
N SER A 532 18.23 -1.23 13.86
CA SER A 532 17.98 -1.02 15.29
C SER A 532 16.89 -1.91 15.85
N GLN A 533 15.79 -2.08 15.13
CA GLN A 533 14.73 -3.02 15.47
C GLN A 533 15.31 -4.43 15.68
N LEU A 534 16.11 -4.93 14.73
CA LEU A 534 16.76 -6.24 14.85
C LEU A 534 17.73 -6.32 16.03
N ALA A 535 18.56 -5.30 16.25
CA ALA A 535 19.54 -5.27 17.34
C ALA A 535 18.91 -5.21 18.74
N ASN A 536 17.69 -4.66 18.84
CA ASN A 536 16.96 -4.42 20.09
C ASN A 536 15.80 -5.42 20.33
N ASP A 537 15.41 -6.24 19.36
CA ASP A 537 14.31 -7.20 19.52
C ASP A 537 14.74 -8.48 20.28
N LEU A 538 14.41 -8.52 21.57
CA LEU A 538 14.78 -9.62 22.45
C LEU A 538 14.01 -10.92 22.18
N VAL A 539 12.81 -10.83 21.62
CA VAL A 539 11.83 -11.93 21.59
C VAL A 539 11.57 -12.42 20.18
N THR A 540 11.50 -11.52 19.20
CA THR A 540 11.07 -11.81 17.83
C THR A 540 12.05 -11.40 16.70
N PRO A 541 13.38 -11.54 16.85
CA PRO A 541 14.32 -11.09 15.82
C PRO A 541 14.17 -11.81 14.47
N GLN A 542 13.78 -13.10 14.42
CA GLN A 542 13.50 -13.79 13.15
C GLN A 542 12.27 -13.21 12.47
N LEU A 543 11.17 -13.01 13.18
CA LEU A 543 9.97 -12.36 12.64
C LEU A 543 10.30 -10.97 12.09
N SER A 544 11.09 -10.16 12.83
CA SER A 544 11.53 -8.85 12.38
C SER A 544 12.38 -8.92 11.11
N LEU A 545 13.30 -9.88 11.03
CA LEU A 545 14.16 -10.10 9.86
C LEU A 545 13.34 -10.52 8.63
N TRP A 546 12.41 -11.44 8.81
CA TRP A 546 11.56 -11.90 7.71
C TRP A 546 10.60 -10.82 7.25
N ASN A 547 10.05 -10.01 8.16
CA ASN A 547 9.21 -8.85 7.82
C ASN A 547 9.94 -7.85 6.93
N VAL A 548 11.17 -7.44 7.29
CA VAL A 548 11.95 -6.52 6.45
C VAL A 548 12.36 -7.17 5.13
N ALA A 549 12.72 -8.47 5.12
CA ALA A 549 13.09 -9.17 3.90
C ALA A 549 11.97 -9.22 2.83
N ARG A 550 10.68 -9.14 3.23
CA ARG A 550 9.54 -9.10 2.29
C ARG A 550 9.67 -7.96 1.27
N PHE A 551 10.21 -6.80 1.67
CA PHE A 551 10.38 -5.66 0.76
C PHE A 551 11.38 -5.95 -0.36
N ALA A 552 12.37 -6.81 -0.12
CA ALA A 552 13.32 -7.24 -1.14
C ALA A 552 12.75 -8.38 -2.02
N PHE A 553 11.90 -9.25 -1.46
CA PHE A 553 11.28 -10.33 -2.21
C PHE A 553 10.08 -9.90 -3.06
N ASN A 554 9.42 -8.78 -2.77
CA ASN A 554 8.25 -8.30 -3.52
C ASN A 554 8.66 -7.31 -4.63
N ASP A 555 8.43 -7.65 -5.90
CA ASP A 555 8.86 -6.83 -7.05
C ASP A 555 8.18 -5.47 -7.10
N ARG A 556 6.96 -5.38 -6.57
CA ARG A 556 6.20 -4.13 -6.46
C ARG A 556 6.84 -3.14 -5.49
N GLN A 557 7.72 -3.60 -4.61
CA GLN A 557 8.45 -2.79 -3.63
C GLN A 557 9.89 -2.49 -4.08
N TRP A 558 10.32 -2.99 -5.24
CA TRP A 558 11.69 -2.76 -5.69
C TRP A 558 11.95 -1.28 -5.97
N GLY A 559 13.05 -0.78 -5.42
CA GLY A 559 13.44 0.62 -5.53
C GLY A 559 12.87 1.51 -4.43
N THR A 560 12.07 0.98 -3.50
CA THR A 560 11.70 1.70 -2.28
C THR A 560 12.82 1.67 -1.25
N SER A 561 12.78 2.61 -0.31
CA SER A 561 13.70 2.72 0.82
C SER A 561 13.84 1.42 1.61
N GLU A 562 12.71 0.76 1.87
CA GLU A 562 12.60 -0.49 2.62
C GLU A 562 13.25 -1.65 1.84
N SER A 563 13.12 -1.69 0.52
CA SER A 563 13.75 -2.74 -0.30
C SER A 563 15.29 -2.66 -0.26
N TYR A 564 15.86 -1.44 -0.28
CA TYR A 564 17.31 -1.24 -0.10
C TYR A 564 17.76 -1.58 1.31
N ALA A 565 17.01 -1.14 2.33
CA ALA A 565 17.29 -1.47 3.72
C ALA A 565 17.31 -2.99 3.94
N ALA A 566 16.31 -3.71 3.43
CA ALA A 566 16.20 -5.16 3.50
C ALA A 566 17.43 -5.87 2.92
N ILE A 567 17.86 -5.47 1.72
CA ILE A 567 19.01 -6.10 1.05
C ILE A 567 20.30 -5.87 1.83
N LEU A 568 20.56 -4.62 2.22
CA LEU A 568 21.77 -4.26 2.96
C LEU A 568 21.83 -4.93 4.33
N ILE A 569 20.68 -5.09 4.99
CA ILE A 569 20.57 -5.84 6.25
C ILE A 569 20.90 -7.30 6.03
N VAL A 570 20.29 -7.97 5.03
CA VAL A 570 20.52 -9.40 4.79
C VAL A 570 21.98 -9.69 4.44
N GLU A 571 22.56 -8.92 3.52
CA GLU A 571 23.98 -9.07 3.16
C GLU A 571 24.90 -8.73 4.33
N GLY A 572 24.59 -7.66 5.06
CA GLY A 572 25.35 -7.20 6.22
C GLY A 572 25.38 -8.23 7.33
N LEU A 573 24.24 -8.79 7.70
CA LEU A 573 24.13 -9.87 8.68
C LEU A 573 24.90 -11.10 8.23
N ALA A 574 24.79 -11.49 6.95
CA ALA A 574 25.55 -12.61 6.42
C ALA A 574 27.07 -12.40 6.54
N ARG A 575 27.58 -11.20 6.24
CA ARG A 575 28.99 -10.86 6.43
C ARG A 575 29.41 -10.89 7.91
N GLN A 576 28.62 -10.29 8.80
CA GLN A 576 28.90 -10.28 10.24
C GLN A 576 28.95 -11.69 10.84
N LEU A 577 28.13 -12.60 10.31
CA LEU A 577 28.08 -14.01 10.70
C LEU A 577 29.08 -14.90 9.93
N LYS A 578 29.86 -14.33 9.01
CA LYS A 578 30.81 -15.05 8.13
C LYS A 578 30.15 -16.18 7.35
N LEU A 579 28.91 -15.98 6.92
CA LEU A 579 28.22 -16.89 6.03
C LEU A 579 28.79 -16.71 4.62
N ASP A 580 28.97 -17.81 3.90
CA ASP A 580 29.37 -17.72 2.50
C ASP A 580 28.34 -16.85 1.73
N SER A 581 28.80 -16.13 0.71
CA SER A 581 27.90 -15.34 -0.14
C SER A 581 28.15 -15.69 -1.60
N PRO A 582 27.07 -15.92 -2.40
CA PRO A 582 27.19 -16.12 -3.85
C PRO A 582 27.55 -14.83 -4.60
N GLY A 583 27.76 -13.71 -3.91
CA GLY A 583 28.01 -12.39 -4.47
C GLY A 583 26.94 -11.37 -4.05
N PRO A 584 26.98 -10.14 -4.58
CA PRO A 584 25.97 -9.14 -4.27
C PRO A 584 24.59 -9.58 -4.79
N VAL A 585 23.55 -9.28 -4.00
CA VAL A 585 22.13 -9.51 -4.32
C VAL A 585 21.67 -8.52 -5.38
N ILE A 586 22.11 -7.25 -5.31
CA ILE A 586 21.88 -6.29 -6.38
C ILE A 586 23.03 -6.40 -7.38
N HIS A 587 22.74 -6.85 -8.58
CA HIS A 587 23.65 -6.81 -9.72
C HIS A 587 22.88 -6.59 -11.01
N ASP A 588 23.54 -6.04 -12.03
CA ASP A 588 22.90 -5.72 -13.32
C ASP A 588 21.62 -4.86 -13.20
N ARG A 589 21.58 -4.01 -12.15
CA ARG A 589 20.43 -3.16 -11.78
C ARG A 589 19.15 -3.94 -11.45
N GLN A 590 19.28 -5.19 -11.04
CA GLN A 590 18.17 -6.05 -10.62
C GLN A 590 18.47 -6.69 -9.27
N ILE A 591 17.41 -7.09 -8.57
CA ILE A 591 17.50 -7.83 -7.32
C ILE A 591 17.45 -9.32 -7.66
N ASP A 592 18.54 -10.04 -7.40
CA ASP A 592 18.63 -11.49 -7.56
C ASP A 592 17.98 -12.19 -6.36
N ARG A 593 16.72 -12.58 -6.53
CA ARG A 593 15.94 -13.30 -5.52
C ARG A 593 16.53 -14.67 -5.16
N VAL A 594 17.29 -15.31 -6.05
CA VAL A 594 17.91 -16.62 -5.78
C VAL A 594 19.08 -16.44 -4.81
N ARG A 595 19.93 -15.44 -5.03
CA ARG A 595 21.01 -15.09 -4.08
C ARG A 595 20.45 -14.65 -2.74
N LEU A 596 19.41 -13.82 -2.76
CA LEU A 596 18.72 -13.39 -1.54
C LEU A 596 18.16 -14.58 -0.75
N ALA A 597 17.46 -15.51 -1.42
CA ALA A 597 16.94 -16.72 -0.80
C ALA A 597 18.06 -17.60 -0.20
N SER A 598 19.21 -17.73 -0.88
CA SER A 598 20.35 -18.49 -0.39
C SER A 598 20.92 -17.92 0.92
N LEU A 599 21.05 -16.60 1.02
CA LEU A 599 21.50 -15.93 2.26
C LEU A 599 20.45 -16.10 3.37
N MET A 600 19.18 -15.89 3.04
CA MET A 600 18.07 -15.97 3.99
C MET A 600 17.89 -17.38 4.56
N GLU A 601 18.08 -18.44 3.76
CA GLU A 601 18.05 -19.81 4.26
C GLU A 601 19.08 -20.03 5.38
N ARG A 602 20.27 -19.43 5.24
CA ARG A 602 21.36 -19.56 6.23
C ARG A 602 21.04 -18.73 7.48
N LEU A 603 20.53 -17.52 7.31
CA LEU A 603 20.10 -16.66 8.42
C LEU A 603 18.93 -17.29 9.21
N ALA A 604 18.04 -18.05 8.56
CA ALA A 604 16.94 -18.77 9.22
C ALA A 604 17.38 -19.79 10.28
N LYS A 605 18.64 -20.24 10.20
CA LYS A 605 19.25 -21.22 11.12
C LYS A 605 19.96 -20.56 12.30
N THR A 606 20.07 -19.22 12.30
CA THR A 606 20.76 -18.45 13.34
C THR A 606 19.81 -18.17 14.51
N ASP A 607 20.26 -18.39 15.75
CA ASP A 607 19.45 -18.05 16.93
C ASP A 607 19.30 -16.54 17.13
N GLY A 608 18.26 -16.14 17.87
CA GLY A 608 17.94 -14.73 18.10
C GLY A 608 19.07 -13.91 18.74
N PRO A 609 19.70 -14.36 19.84
CA PRO A 609 20.85 -13.66 20.44
C PRO A 609 22.01 -13.42 19.46
N THR A 610 22.33 -14.40 18.62
CA THR A 610 23.38 -14.31 17.61
C THR A 610 23.01 -13.33 16.50
N LEU A 611 21.76 -13.38 16.02
CA LEU A 611 21.23 -12.39 15.05
C LEU A 611 21.29 -10.96 15.59
N ARG A 612 20.87 -10.72 16.84
CA ARG A 612 20.97 -9.39 17.46
C ARG A 612 22.41 -8.90 17.54
N THR A 613 23.32 -9.79 17.92
CA THR A 613 24.75 -9.45 18.03
C THR A 613 25.32 -9.09 16.67
N ALA A 614 24.96 -9.82 15.61
CA ALA A 614 25.32 -9.50 14.25
C ALA A 614 24.71 -8.17 13.78
N ALA A 615 23.45 -7.88 14.12
CA ALA A 615 22.81 -6.60 13.80
C ALA A 615 23.51 -5.41 14.47
N ARG A 616 23.99 -5.57 15.72
CA ARG A 616 24.82 -4.56 16.40
C ARG A 616 26.18 -4.38 15.72
N GLY A 617 26.79 -5.47 15.26
CA GLY A 617 28.01 -5.42 14.45
C GLY A 617 27.80 -4.68 13.14
N LEU A 618 26.69 -4.96 12.46
CA LEU A 618 26.28 -4.29 11.23
C LEU A 618 26.03 -2.79 11.44
N TRP A 619 25.35 -2.42 12.53
CA TRP A 619 25.15 -1.00 12.88
C TRP A 619 26.49 -0.24 12.94
N ARG A 620 27.48 -0.80 13.65
CA ARG A 620 28.83 -0.20 13.74
C ARG A 620 29.51 -0.11 12.37
N GLU A 621 29.36 -1.13 11.52
CA GLU A 621 29.88 -1.13 10.15
C GLU A 621 29.27 0.01 9.32
N LEU A 622 27.94 0.19 9.41
CA LEU A 622 27.21 1.17 8.62
C LEU A 622 27.46 2.62 9.10
N TYR A 623 27.38 2.84 10.41
CA TYR A 623 27.31 4.19 10.99
C TYR A 623 28.58 4.62 11.73
N GLY A 624 29.47 3.68 12.08
CA GLY A 624 30.73 3.98 12.76
C GLY A 624 30.58 4.29 14.25
N GLU A 625 29.41 4.07 14.84
CA GLU A 625 29.11 4.31 16.25
C GLU A 625 28.40 3.10 16.89
N ASP A 626 28.32 3.06 18.22
CA ASP A 626 27.53 2.05 18.93
C ASP A 626 26.04 2.32 18.83
N ILE A 627 25.24 1.25 18.77
CA ILE A 627 23.79 1.40 18.73
C ILE A 627 23.22 1.80 20.09
N VAL A 628 22.23 2.69 20.07
CA VAL A 628 21.44 3.02 21.25
C VAL A 628 20.49 1.87 21.56
N LEU A 629 20.52 1.40 22.81
CA LEU A 629 19.57 0.39 23.27
C LEU A 629 18.19 1.00 23.46
N ILE A 630 17.17 0.38 22.85
CA ILE A 630 15.76 0.77 22.97
C ILE A 630 15.01 -0.30 23.75
N VAL A 631 14.53 0.06 24.94
CA VAL A 631 13.84 -0.86 25.87
C VAL A 631 12.44 -0.35 26.16
N ASP A 632 11.43 -1.22 26.02
CA ASP A 632 10.05 -0.92 26.44
C ASP A 632 10.02 -0.78 27.97
N ARG A 633 9.43 0.32 28.48
CA ARG A 633 9.32 0.59 29.93
C ARG A 633 8.02 0.07 30.53
#